data_AF-A0A8J8P0Z9-F1
#
_entry.id   AF-A0A8J8P0Z9-F1
#
_cell.length_a   1.000
_cell.length_b   1.000
_cell.length_c   1.000
_cell.angle_alpha   90.00
_cell.angle_beta   90.00
_cell.angle_gamma   90.00
#
_symmetry.space_group_name_H-M   'P 1'
#
loop_
_entity.id
_entity.type
_entity.pdbx_description
1 polymer ?
#
loop_
_entity_poly.entity_id
_entity_poly.type
_entity_poly.pdbx_seq_one_letter_code
_entity_poly.pdbx_strand_id
1 'polypeptide(L)'
;MEEMYEQVSTVERERARLREAVMRYEEENRIQATSLEEKNIEITELRKHIEIQEEKLNQQSHVREEKINNHMTTIQELHNELDMRSKRIKELQREKESLEKNLREEVQQLRDELELSKEKIQLQQKELARLEPYKKRSEEMAQIKADLRDCETQNLRLKEDVSLLQKEKANVKELKTAIEYLEEQLAQAKSKAEGFQQQALRLDKKLGEAQEAKNDLLQKNSILEEKVNKHKAKLRQLESSKQPNSTSWEGSGALQYDEVLDKLRKLSKENELLKVELENKFDAEKLKMKNDLEDAIREKQMLQESHQSAQDQIARLQSNLQALSNNMNDEEQSSETQAKLLQDLQSEISTIVREKDDYFMRLTRTEITLSQLTKQHSDLQTQFEVNEAKVKELMLDNQRAMQTISDIQGLLMKEKEGKLSIQGEVAKLEAQLTIAQKENSNLQSEIERLRESERAARDELLVFKANSESNSSNQTQEMIAQFMKKTDELQLSSQLSDLKLEIREKDLKLKEQDRDFRLKEKELSLLLERTQEEVTLKSKELQYKQLQWEKERKTLSEQGSVSKKLLQNLQKEQRLMSAAFHKVGLELYKERHFSSSVQSNQE
;
A
#
# COMPACT_ATOMS: atom_id res chain seq x y z
N MET A 1 8.64 -13.54 -167.06
CA MET A 1 9.15 -14.78 -166.42
C MET A 1 9.94 -14.43 -165.18
N GLU A 2 11.07 -13.72 -165.27
CA GLU A 2 11.88 -13.36 -164.10
C GLU A 2 11.10 -12.54 -163.06
N GLU A 3 10.31 -11.54 -163.47
CA GLU A 3 9.41 -10.79 -162.57
C GLU A 3 8.45 -11.69 -161.76
N MET A 4 7.98 -12.80 -162.32
CA MET A 4 7.14 -13.76 -161.58
C MET A 4 7.95 -14.55 -160.55
N TYR A 5 9.19 -14.94 -160.86
CA TYR A 5 10.07 -15.58 -159.89
C TYR A 5 10.45 -14.62 -158.76
N GLU A 6 10.65 -13.33 -159.07
CA GLU A 6 10.92 -12.31 -158.06
C GLU A 6 9.70 -12.03 -157.17
N GLN A 7 8.49 -11.92 -157.76
CA GLN A 7 7.23 -11.82 -157.01
C GLN A 7 6.93 -13.06 -156.15
N VAL A 8 7.20 -14.27 -156.64
CA VAL A 8 7.08 -15.49 -155.82
C VAL A 8 8.09 -15.43 -154.68
N SER A 9 9.33 -15.01 -154.93
CA SER A 9 10.38 -14.91 -153.92
C SER A 9 10.12 -13.84 -152.86
N THR A 10 9.45 -12.72 -153.19
CA THR A 10 9.00 -11.74 -152.19
C THR A 10 7.83 -12.28 -151.36
N VAL A 11 6.83 -12.90 -152.00
CA VAL A 11 5.70 -13.54 -151.30
C VAL A 11 6.17 -14.67 -150.37
N GLU A 12 7.17 -15.46 -150.75
CA GLU A 12 7.76 -16.48 -149.87
C GLU A 12 8.54 -15.87 -148.70
N ARG A 13 9.27 -14.77 -148.92
CA ARG A 13 9.93 -14.01 -147.83
C ARG A 13 8.93 -13.38 -146.87
N GLU A 14 7.82 -12.85 -147.36
CA GLU A 14 6.73 -12.31 -146.53
C GLU A 14 6.00 -13.42 -145.78
N ARG A 15 5.72 -14.55 -146.43
CA ARG A 15 5.14 -15.75 -145.79
C ARG A 15 6.04 -16.32 -144.70
N ALA A 16 7.37 -16.26 -144.86
CA ALA A 16 8.32 -16.63 -143.83
C ALA A 16 8.28 -15.65 -142.65
N ARG A 17 8.34 -14.33 -142.90
CA ARG A 17 8.22 -13.29 -141.87
C ARG A 17 6.91 -13.37 -141.09
N LEU A 18 5.78 -13.61 -141.78
CA LEU A 18 4.47 -13.76 -141.14
C LEU A 18 4.41 -15.01 -140.24
N ARG A 19 5.00 -16.14 -140.66
CA ARG A 19 5.14 -17.34 -139.81
C ARG A 19 6.01 -17.07 -138.60
N GLU A 20 7.13 -16.37 -138.76
CA GLU A 20 8.01 -16.00 -137.65
C GLU A 20 7.31 -15.05 -136.66
N ALA A 21 6.55 -14.07 -137.16
CA ALA A 21 5.74 -13.18 -136.33
C ALA A 21 4.63 -13.94 -135.59
N VAL A 22 3.95 -14.89 -136.24
CA VAL A 22 2.95 -15.76 -135.59
C VAL A 22 3.60 -16.60 -134.48
N MET A 23 4.74 -17.26 -134.71
CA MET A 23 5.39 -18.03 -133.64
C MET A 23 5.88 -17.15 -132.48
N ARG A 24 6.31 -15.91 -132.75
CA ARG A 24 6.64 -14.94 -131.69
C ARG A 24 5.39 -14.59 -130.87
N TYR A 25 4.25 -14.29 -131.52
CA TYR A 25 2.99 -14.06 -130.81
C TYR A 25 2.48 -15.29 -130.05
N GLU A 26 2.68 -16.50 -130.57
CA GLU A 26 2.31 -17.75 -129.89
C GLU A 26 3.15 -17.97 -128.62
N GLU A 27 4.47 -17.76 -128.69
CA GLU A 27 5.35 -17.89 -127.51
C GLU A 27 5.19 -16.71 -126.53
N GLU A 28 4.95 -15.48 -126.99
CA GLU A 28 4.59 -14.33 -126.13
C GLU A 28 3.27 -14.59 -125.38
N ASN A 29 2.24 -15.10 -126.06
CA ASN A 29 0.98 -15.51 -125.41
C ASN A 29 1.20 -16.64 -124.39
N ARG A 30 2.11 -17.59 -124.68
CA ARG A 30 2.46 -18.67 -123.77
C ARG A 30 3.18 -18.19 -122.51
N ILE A 31 4.12 -17.26 -122.66
CA ILE A 31 4.83 -16.60 -121.55
C ILE A 31 3.84 -15.77 -120.71
N GLN A 32 2.90 -15.06 -121.35
CA GLN A 32 1.84 -14.35 -120.64
C GLN A 32 0.89 -15.30 -119.90
N ALA A 33 0.52 -16.44 -120.50
CA ALA A 33 -0.34 -17.44 -119.87
C ALA A 33 0.31 -18.06 -118.63
N THR A 34 1.59 -18.46 -118.72
CA THR A 34 2.34 -18.98 -117.56
C THR A 34 2.53 -17.92 -116.47
N SER A 35 2.83 -16.67 -116.84
CA SER A 35 2.92 -15.57 -115.88
C SER A 35 1.57 -15.26 -115.19
N LEU A 36 0.45 -15.38 -115.91
CA LEU A 36 -0.89 -15.27 -115.31
C LEU A 36 -1.21 -16.45 -114.38
N GLU A 37 -0.76 -17.66 -114.69
CA GLU A 37 -0.94 -18.83 -113.84
C GLU A 37 -0.13 -18.70 -112.53
N GLU A 38 1.14 -18.29 -112.61
CA GLU A 38 1.98 -17.94 -111.45
C GLU A 38 1.33 -16.85 -110.58
N LYS A 39 0.80 -15.78 -111.20
CA LYS A 39 0.13 -14.70 -110.46
C LYS A 39 -1.19 -15.13 -109.83
N ASN A 40 -1.92 -16.06 -110.43
CA ASN A 40 -3.11 -16.64 -109.81
C ASN A 40 -2.76 -17.52 -108.60
N ILE A 41 -1.66 -18.27 -108.66
CA ILE A 41 -1.14 -19.03 -107.51
C ILE A 41 -0.78 -18.07 -106.37
N GLU A 42 0.04 -17.04 -106.64
CA GLU A 42 0.42 -16.01 -105.66
C GLU A 42 -0.80 -15.32 -105.03
N ILE A 43 -1.82 -14.96 -105.83
CA ILE A 43 -3.08 -14.39 -105.33
C ILE A 43 -3.84 -15.36 -104.41
N THR A 44 -3.86 -16.67 -104.71
CA THR A 44 -4.52 -17.66 -103.85
C THR A 44 -3.75 -17.94 -102.55
N GLU A 45 -2.42 -17.94 -102.59
CA GLU A 45 -1.59 -18.04 -101.37
C GLU A 45 -1.75 -16.80 -100.49
N LEU A 46 -1.72 -15.59 -101.06
CA LEU A 46 -1.93 -14.35 -100.33
C LEU A 46 -3.34 -14.28 -99.68
N ARG A 47 -4.39 -14.70 -100.40
CA ARG A 47 -5.75 -14.79 -99.84
C ARG A 47 -5.81 -15.72 -98.63
N LYS A 48 -5.25 -16.92 -98.75
CA LYS A 48 -5.15 -17.89 -97.64
C LYS A 48 -4.33 -17.34 -96.48
N HIS A 49 -3.30 -16.55 -96.75
CA HIS A 49 -2.49 -15.94 -95.70
C HIS A 49 -3.24 -14.81 -94.96
N ILE A 50 -4.08 -14.04 -95.65
CA ILE A 50 -4.99 -13.03 -95.07
C ILE A 50 -6.04 -13.73 -94.18
N GLU A 51 -6.71 -14.76 -94.69
CA GLU A 51 -7.71 -15.56 -93.97
C GLU A 51 -7.16 -16.09 -92.62
N ILE A 52 -5.95 -16.65 -92.64
CA ILE A 52 -5.24 -17.12 -91.43
C ILE A 52 -4.88 -15.98 -90.46
N GLN A 53 -4.70 -14.74 -90.93
CA GLN A 53 -4.48 -13.57 -90.06
C GLN A 53 -5.79 -13.02 -89.49
N GLU A 54 -6.88 -13.03 -90.26
CA GLU A 54 -8.22 -12.66 -89.82
C GLU A 54 -8.75 -13.63 -88.74
N GLU A 55 -8.59 -14.94 -88.92
CA GLU A 55 -8.89 -15.93 -87.88
C GLU A 55 -8.13 -15.66 -86.57
N LYS A 56 -6.81 -15.38 -86.66
CA LYS A 56 -5.98 -15.07 -85.49
C LYS A 56 -6.37 -13.76 -84.81
N LEU A 57 -6.78 -12.75 -85.58
CA LEU A 57 -7.31 -11.49 -85.05
C LEU A 57 -8.63 -11.71 -84.31
N ASN A 58 -9.56 -12.46 -84.90
CA ASN A 58 -10.85 -12.79 -84.28
C ASN A 58 -10.68 -13.61 -82.99
N GLN A 59 -9.81 -14.63 -82.99
CA GLN A 59 -9.45 -15.39 -81.78
C GLN A 59 -8.83 -14.47 -80.70
N GLN A 60 -7.96 -13.53 -81.07
CA GLN A 60 -7.42 -12.56 -80.12
C GLN A 60 -8.47 -11.56 -79.61
N SER A 61 -9.45 -11.15 -80.43
CA SER A 61 -10.55 -10.28 -79.98
C SER A 61 -11.40 -10.99 -78.93
N HIS A 62 -11.83 -12.22 -79.21
CA HIS A 62 -12.67 -12.99 -78.29
C HIS A 62 -11.99 -13.23 -76.93
N VAL A 63 -10.68 -13.54 -76.91
CA VAL A 63 -9.89 -13.70 -75.66
C VAL A 63 -9.66 -12.37 -74.93
N ARG A 64 -9.67 -11.23 -75.63
CA ARG A 64 -9.64 -9.89 -74.98
C ARG A 64 -11.00 -9.54 -74.41
N GLU A 65 -12.09 -9.77 -75.13
CA GLU A 65 -13.46 -9.54 -74.70
C GLU A 65 -13.83 -10.37 -73.46
N GLU A 66 -13.46 -11.66 -73.44
CA GLU A 66 -13.65 -12.52 -72.26
C GLU A 66 -12.90 -11.98 -71.03
N LYS A 67 -11.64 -11.54 -71.20
CA LYS A 67 -10.86 -10.91 -70.11
C LYS A 67 -11.46 -9.58 -69.66
N ILE A 68 -11.97 -8.75 -70.58
CA ILE A 68 -12.65 -7.50 -70.26
C ILE A 68 -13.93 -7.77 -69.46
N ASN A 69 -14.73 -8.76 -69.86
CA ASN A 69 -15.95 -9.15 -69.14
C ASN A 69 -15.62 -9.68 -67.73
N ASN A 70 -14.61 -10.53 -67.59
CA ASN A 70 -14.17 -11.04 -66.29
C ASN A 70 -13.62 -9.92 -65.39
N HIS A 71 -12.89 -8.94 -65.94
CA HIS A 71 -12.47 -7.76 -65.19
C HIS A 71 -13.66 -6.87 -64.79
N MET A 72 -14.66 -6.68 -65.66
CA MET A 72 -15.87 -5.90 -65.37
C MET A 72 -16.69 -6.53 -64.24
N THR A 73 -16.87 -7.86 -64.23
CA THR A 73 -17.53 -8.55 -63.11
C THR A 73 -16.76 -8.39 -61.80
N THR A 74 -15.42 -8.56 -61.81
CA THR A 74 -14.60 -8.34 -60.60
C THR A 74 -14.67 -6.90 -60.09
N ILE A 75 -14.67 -5.90 -61.00
CA ILE A 75 -14.85 -4.48 -60.63
C ILE A 75 -16.23 -4.26 -59.99
N GLN A 76 -17.28 -4.90 -60.51
CA GLN A 76 -18.64 -4.77 -59.99
C GLN A 76 -18.82 -5.46 -58.63
N GLU A 77 -18.17 -6.60 -58.40
CA GLU A 77 -18.10 -7.26 -57.08
C GLU A 77 -17.37 -6.39 -56.05
N LEU A 78 -16.20 -5.84 -56.39
CA LEU A 78 -15.44 -4.93 -55.53
C LEU A 78 -16.21 -3.64 -55.23
N HIS A 79 -16.98 -3.12 -56.20
CA HIS A 79 -17.84 -1.96 -56.00
C HIS A 79 -18.96 -2.26 -54.99
N ASN A 80 -19.64 -3.41 -55.12
CA ASN A 80 -20.65 -3.86 -54.17
C ASN A 80 -20.08 -4.05 -52.76
N GLU A 81 -18.86 -4.61 -52.63
CA GLU A 81 -18.20 -4.77 -51.34
C GLU A 81 -17.83 -3.42 -50.70
N LEU A 82 -17.31 -2.48 -51.49
CA LEU A 82 -16.97 -1.13 -51.05
C LEU A 82 -18.22 -0.37 -50.58
N ASP A 83 -19.35 -0.53 -51.26
CA ASP A 83 -20.62 0.09 -50.89
C ASP A 83 -21.20 -0.52 -49.58
N MET A 84 -21.05 -1.83 -49.37
CA MET A 84 -21.40 -2.50 -48.11
C MET A 84 -20.48 -2.07 -46.95
N ARG A 85 -19.17 -2.00 -47.16
CA ARG A 85 -18.21 -1.45 -46.19
C ARG A 85 -18.53 0.01 -45.85
N SER A 86 -18.91 0.81 -46.84
CA SER A 86 -19.33 2.22 -46.67
C SER A 86 -20.61 2.38 -45.87
N LYS A 87 -21.57 1.45 -45.99
CA LYS A 87 -22.78 1.39 -45.12
C LYS A 87 -22.38 1.06 -43.68
N ARG A 88 -21.54 0.04 -43.47
CA ARG A 88 -21.11 -0.35 -42.10
C ARG A 88 -20.29 0.75 -41.41
N ILE A 89 -19.48 1.52 -42.13
CA ILE A 89 -18.77 2.70 -41.58
C ILE A 89 -19.77 3.75 -41.08
N LYS A 90 -20.84 4.04 -41.84
CA LYS A 90 -21.89 5.00 -41.43
C LYS A 90 -22.72 4.51 -40.24
N GLU A 91 -22.90 3.20 -40.09
CA GLU A 91 -23.52 2.60 -38.89
C GLU A 91 -22.61 2.78 -37.67
N LEU A 92 -21.33 2.39 -37.76
CA LEU A 92 -20.35 2.53 -36.68
C LEU A 92 -20.15 3.99 -36.24
N GLN A 93 -20.26 4.95 -37.18
CA GLN A 93 -20.26 6.38 -36.86
C GLN A 93 -21.46 6.79 -35.99
N ARG A 94 -22.67 6.33 -36.31
CA ARG A 94 -23.88 6.59 -35.50
C ARG A 94 -23.85 5.88 -34.16
N GLU A 95 -23.36 4.63 -34.11
CA GLU A 95 -23.13 3.89 -32.86
C GLU A 95 -22.18 4.68 -31.94
N LYS A 96 -21.06 5.19 -32.48
CA LYS A 96 -20.12 6.07 -31.77
C LYS A 96 -20.74 7.39 -31.31
N GLU A 97 -21.50 8.08 -32.16
CA GLU A 97 -22.18 9.33 -31.81
C GLU A 97 -23.20 9.14 -30.68
N SER A 98 -23.96 8.04 -30.70
CA SER A 98 -24.90 7.69 -29.63
C SER A 98 -24.18 7.37 -28.31
N LEU A 99 -23.06 6.64 -28.35
CA LEU A 99 -22.26 6.34 -27.16
C LEU A 99 -21.62 7.60 -26.58
N GLU A 100 -21.10 8.50 -27.42
CA GLU A 100 -20.59 9.80 -26.98
C GLU A 100 -21.68 10.68 -26.37
N LYS A 101 -22.92 10.63 -26.86
CA LYS A 101 -24.05 11.34 -26.25
C LYS A 101 -24.37 10.79 -24.86
N ASN A 102 -24.51 9.47 -24.74
CA ASN A 102 -24.83 8.81 -23.48
C ASN A 102 -23.76 9.08 -22.40
N LEU A 103 -22.46 9.00 -22.77
CA LEU A 103 -21.35 9.31 -21.86
C LEU A 103 -21.32 10.77 -21.41
N ARG A 104 -21.75 11.73 -22.25
CA ARG A 104 -21.88 13.14 -21.84
C ARG A 104 -23.03 13.35 -20.85
N GLU A 105 -24.12 12.61 -21.00
CA GLU A 105 -25.28 12.64 -20.10
C GLU A 105 -24.94 12.00 -18.74
N GLU A 106 -24.26 10.84 -18.73
CA GLU A 106 -23.75 10.17 -17.52
C GLU A 106 -22.72 11.04 -16.76
N VAL A 107 -21.75 11.64 -17.48
CA VAL A 107 -20.77 12.56 -16.88
C VAL A 107 -21.42 13.83 -16.31
N GLN A 108 -22.58 14.26 -16.83
CA GLN A 108 -23.32 15.37 -16.23
C GLN A 108 -24.09 14.93 -14.98
N GLN A 109 -24.78 13.80 -15.01
CA GLN A 109 -25.46 13.24 -13.82
C GLN A 109 -24.49 13.07 -12.63
N LEU A 110 -23.29 12.52 -12.88
CA LEU A 110 -22.26 12.36 -11.85
C LEU A 110 -21.70 13.69 -11.32
N ARG A 111 -21.81 14.80 -12.07
CA ARG A 111 -21.45 16.14 -11.58
C ARG A 111 -22.55 16.71 -10.69
N ASP A 112 -23.80 16.56 -11.10
CA ASP A 112 -24.97 17.04 -10.36
C ASP A 112 -25.09 16.30 -9.01
N GLU A 113 -24.89 14.98 -8.99
CA GLU A 113 -24.80 14.17 -7.76
C GLU A 113 -23.63 14.60 -6.86
N LEU A 114 -22.46 14.91 -7.43
CA LEU A 114 -21.30 15.39 -6.68
C LEU A 114 -21.55 16.78 -6.08
N GLU A 115 -22.32 17.64 -6.73
CA GLU A 115 -22.71 18.96 -6.21
C GLU A 115 -23.71 18.83 -5.05
N LEU A 116 -24.76 18.00 -5.21
CA LEU A 116 -25.69 17.66 -4.12
C LEU A 116 -24.97 17.04 -2.91
N SER A 117 -23.98 16.18 -3.15
CA SER A 117 -23.16 15.59 -2.08
C SER A 117 -22.31 16.64 -1.33
N LYS A 118 -21.73 17.62 -2.05
CA LYS A 118 -21.00 18.74 -1.45
C LYS A 118 -21.92 19.62 -0.60
N GLU A 119 -23.13 19.95 -1.09
CA GLU A 119 -24.10 20.72 -0.31
C GLU A 119 -24.49 19.99 0.98
N LYS A 120 -24.78 18.68 0.89
CA LYS A 120 -25.09 17.84 2.05
C LYS A 120 -23.96 17.83 3.09
N ILE A 121 -22.71 17.72 2.65
CA ILE A 121 -21.54 17.79 3.55
C ILE A 121 -21.45 19.18 4.21
N GLN A 122 -21.67 20.28 3.48
CA GLN A 122 -21.67 21.63 4.06
C GLN A 122 -22.81 21.84 5.06
N LEU A 123 -23.99 21.24 4.84
CA LEU A 123 -25.09 21.26 5.80
C LEU A 123 -24.72 20.50 7.08
N GLN A 124 -24.16 19.29 6.97
CA GLN A 124 -23.68 18.52 8.12
C GLN A 124 -22.58 19.26 8.91
N GLN A 125 -21.65 19.93 8.23
CA GLN A 125 -20.63 20.78 8.87
C GLN A 125 -21.27 21.96 9.64
N LYS A 126 -22.30 22.60 9.08
CA LYS A 126 -23.07 23.67 9.76
C LYS A 126 -23.86 23.15 10.96
N GLU A 127 -24.33 21.90 10.93
CA GLU A 127 -24.99 21.26 12.08
C GLU A 127 -24.00 20.87 13.18
N LEU A 128 -22.85 20.30 12.83
CA LEU A 128 -21.77 20.00 13.80
C LEU A 128 -21.30 21.28 14.51
N ALA A 129 -21.06 22.37 13.77
CA ALA A 129 -20.70 23.66 14.35
C ALA A 129 -21.80 24.27 15.24
N ARG A 130 -23.07 23.90 15.04
CA ARG A 130 -24.19 24.28 15.94
C ARG A 130 -24.24 23.41 17.21
N LEU A 131 -23.76 22.16 17.15
CA LEU A 131 -23.75 21.22 18.27
C LEU A 131 -22.51 21.36 19.17
N GLU A 132 -21.38 21.79 18.62
CA GLU A 132 -20.11 22.10 19.33
C GLU A 132 -20.31 22.88 20.66
N PRO A 133 -21.05 24.01 20.73
CA PRO A 133 -21.28 24.71 22.00
C PRO A 133 -22.16 23.94 23.00
N TYR A 134 -23.03 23.02 22.55
CA TYR A 134 -23.80 22.16 23.45
C TYR A 134 -22.93 21.03 24.01
N LYS A 135 -22.03 20.47 23.20
CA LYS A 135 -21.01 19.52 23.66
C LYS A 135 -20.13 20.14 24.74
N LYS A 136 -19.58 21.34 24.49
CA LYS A 136 -18.76 22.08 25.48
C LYS A 136 -19.52 22.36 26.77
N ARG A 137 -20.79 22.80 26.70
CA ARG A 137 -21.65 22.98 27.89
C ARG A 137 -21.95 21.69 28.64
N SER A 138 -22.04 20.56 27.94
CA SER A 138 -22.22 19.25 28.57
C SER A 138 -20.96 18.78 29.30
N GLU A 139 -19.78 19.10 28.75
CA GLU A 139 -18.47 18.84 29.37
C GLU A 139 -18.27 19.75 30.60
N GLU A 140 -18.55 21.05 30.49
CA GLU A 140 -18.55 22.01 31.61
C GLU A 140 -19.51 21.56 32.73
N MET A 141 -20.73 21.11 32.39
CA MET A 141 -21.70 20.61 33.37
C MET A 141 -21.30 19.25 33.96
N ALA A 142 -20.52 18.43 33.26
CA ALA A 142 -19.95 17.21 33.82
C ALA A 142 -18.86 17.53 34.84
N GLN A 143 -17.97 18.49 34.55
CA GLN A 143 -16.94 18.94 35.48
C GLN A 143 -17.57 19.53 36.76
N ILE A 144 -18.53 20.45 36.64
CA ILE A 144 -19.23 21.04 37.79
C ILE A 144 -19.90 19.97 38.68
N LYS A 145 -20.35 18.85 38.10
CA LYS A 145 -20.90 17.71 38.86
C LYS A 145 -19.84 16.83 39.53
N ALA A 146 -18.60 16.82 39.03
CA ALA A 146 -17.47 16.20 39.73
C ALA A 146 -17.03 17.08 40.90
N ASP A 147 -16.78 18.37 40.63
CA ASP A 147 -16.38 19.37 41.64
C ASP A 147 -17.37 19.40 42.83
N LEU A 148 -18.69 19.31 42.55
CA LEU A 148 -19.73 19.23 43.57
C LEU A 148 -19.59 17.98 44.46
N ARG A 149 -19.35 16.80 43.87
CA ARG A 149 -19.21 15.53 44.60
C ARG A 149 -17.96 15.51 45.47
N ASP A 150 -16.87 16.11 45.00
CA ASP A 150 -15.64 16.25 45.78
C ASP A 150 -15.86 17.18 46.98
N CYS A 151 -16.59 18.30 46.77
CA CYS A 151 -17.02 19.18 47.86
C CYS A 151 -17.95 18.48 48.86
N GLU A 152 -18.91 17.69 48.39
CA GLU A 152 -19.82 16.89 49.23
C GLU A 152 -19.04 15.84 50.06
N THR A 153 -18.08 15.15 49.44
CA THR A 153 -17.20 14.16 50.07
C THR A 153 -16.30 14.81 51.13
N GLN A 154 -15.72 15.97 50.83
CA GLN A 154 -14.94 16.75 51.81
C GLN A 154 -15.81 17.23 52.98
N ASN A 155 -17.05 17.64 52.71
CA ASN A 155 -18.00 18.08 53.73
C ASN A 155 -18.44 16.92 54.65
N LEU A 156 -18.55 15.70 54.13
CA LEU A 156 -18.76 14.48 54.93
C LEU A 156 -17.57 14.18 55.83
N ARG A 157 -16.34 14.14 55.29
CA ARG A 157 -15.11 13.94 56.09
C ARG A 157 -14.99 14.96 57.23
N LEU A 158 -15.20 16.25 56.93
CA LEU A 158 -15.16 17.31 57.94
C LEU A 158 -16.23 17.15 59.04
N LYS A 159 -17.38 16.53 58.76
CA LYS A 159 -18.39 16.19 59.79
C LYS A 159 -17.95 15.01 60.64
N GLU A 160 -17.28 14.03 60.04
CA GLU A 160 -16.71 12.87 60.74
C GLU A 160 -15.56 13.32 61.67
N ASP A 161 -14.63 14.14 61.17
CA ASP A 161 -13.56 14.78 61.94
C ASP A 161 -14.12 15.58 63.12
N VAL A 162 -15.13 16.41 62.90
CA VAL A 162 -15.80 17.18 63.96
C VAL A 162 -16.51 16.26 64.97
N SER A 163 -17.05 15.11 64.55
CA SER A 163 -17.63 14.11 65.47
C SER A 163 -16.56 13.41 66.31
N LEU A 164 -15.41 13.07 65.71
CA LEU A 164 -14.25 12.51 66.42
C LEU A 164 -13.70 13.50 67.45
N LEU A 165 -13.43 14.75 67.05
CA LEU A 165 -12.98 15.81 67.95
C LEU A 165 -13.98 16.12 69.08
N GLN A 166 -15.29 15.95 68.85
CA GLN A 166 -16.30 16.05 69.92
C GLN A 166 -16.23 14.89 70.92
N LYS A 167 -15.97 13.66 70.46
CA LYS A 167 -15.74 12.49 71.32
C LYS A 167 -14.44 12.63 72.11
N GLU A 168 -13.34 13.00 71.46
CA GLU A 168 -12.07 13.28 72.14
C GLU A 168 -12.21 14.38 73.21
N LYS A 169 -12.97 15.44 72.91
CA LYS A 169 -13.29 16.51 73.88
C LYS A 169 -14.17 16.03 75.04
N ALA A 170 -14.93 14.95 74.89
CA ALA A 170 -15.62 14.30 76.01
C ALA A 170 -14.62 13.47 76.84
N ASN A 171 -13.83 12.61 76.19
CA ASN A 171 -12.79 11.79 76.83
C ASN A 171 -11.78 12.67 77.62
N VAL A 172 -11.41 13.84 77.11
CA VAL A 172 -10.53 14.80 77.81
C VAL A 172 -11.15 15.37 79.08
N LYS A 173 -12.50 15.51 79.16
CA LYS A 173 -13.17 15.86 80.42
C LYS A 173 -13.11 14.70 81.42
N GLU A 174 -13.37 13.48 80.96
CA GLU A 174 -13.33 12.28 81.79
C GLU A 174 -11.91 12.04 82.35
N LEU A 175 -10.90 12.15 81.50
CA LEU A 175 -9.48 12.14 81.89
C LEU A 175 -9.15 13.27 82.87
N LYS A 176 -9.69 14.48 82.71
CA LYS A 176 -9.51 15.57 83.67
C LYS A 176 -10.12 15.24 85.03
N THR A 177 -11.34 14.69 85.08
CA THR A 177 -11.95 14.24 86.35
C THR A 177 -11.22 13.06 86.98
N ALA A 178 -10.63 12.16 86.17
CA ALA A 178 -9.77 11.08 86.66
C ALA A 178 -8.44 11.60 87.23
N ILE A 179 -7.83 12.61 86.61
CA ILE A 179 -6.65 13.30 87.14
C ILE A 179 -6.98 13.99 88.46
N GLU A 180 -8.09 14.74 88.54
CA GLU A 180 -8.53 15.42 89.77
C GLU A 180 -8.76 14.41 90.92
N TYR A 181 -9.37 13.26 90.64
CA TYR A 181 -9.51 12.17 91.61
C TYR A 181 -8.17 11.56 92.03
N LEU A 182 -7.25 11.32 91.09
CA LEU A 182 -5.91 10.79 91.38
C LEU A 182 -5.05 11.80 92.16
N GLU A 183 -5.20 13.10 91.92
CA GLU A 183 -4.57 14.17 92.70
C GLU A 183 -5.13 14.22 94.13
N GLU A 184 -6.43 14.03 94.32
CA GLU A 184 -7.03 13.90 95.66
C GLU A 184 -6.51 12.65 96.38
N GLN A 185 -6.50 11.48 95.72
CA GLN A 185 -5.94 10.25 96.30
C GLN A 185 -4.44 10.42 96.65
N LEU A 186 -3.66 11.10 95.80
CA LEU A 186 -2.26 11.43 96.06
C LEU A 186 -2.12 12.39 97.25
N ALA A 187 -2.99 13.37 97.40
CA ALA A 187 -3.00 14.30 98.54
C ALA A 187 -3.36 13.57 99.85
N GLN A 188 -4.37 12.70 99.83
CA GLN A 188 -4.71 11.85 100.98
C GLN A 188 -3.57 10.88 101.32
N ALA A 189 -2.90 10.30 100.32
CA ALA A 189 -1.76 9.42 100.52
C ALA A 189 -0.54 10.16 101.10
N LYS A 190 -0.24 11.37 100.60
CA LYS A 190 0.80 12.26 101.17
C LYS A 190 0.48 12.64 102.61
N SER A 191 -0.75 13.06 102.92
CA SER A 191 -1.15 13.40 104.29
C SER A 191 -1.05 12.20 105.24
N LYS A 192 -1.42 10.99 104.79
CA LYS A 192 -1.19 9.74 105.53
C LYS A 192 0.30 9.44 105.72
N ALA A 193 1.12 9.61 104.68
CA ALA A 193 2.57 9.41 104.75
C ALA A 193 3.26 10.42 105.68
N GLU A 194 2.87 11.69 105.66
CA GLU A 194 3.32 12.73 106.60
C GLU A 194 2.86 12.41 108.04
N GLY A 195 1.65 11.90 108.23
CA GLY A 195 1.16 11.40 109.50
C GLY A 195 2.00 10.23 110.04
N PHE A 196 2.30 9.24 109.18
CA PHE A 196 3.20 8.14 109.50
C PHE A 196 4.65 8.61 109.72
N GLN A 197 5.12 9.64 109.01
CA GLN A 197 6.46 10.22 109.20
C GLN A 197 6.54 11.00 110.52
N GLN A 198 5.50 11.73 110.93
CA GLN A 198 5.41 12.32 112.27
C GLN A 198 5.31 11.24 113.36
N GLN A 199 4.60 10.14 113.10
CA GLN A 199 4.54 9.01 114.02
C GLN A 199 5.90 8.30 114.12
N ALA A 200 6.62 8.13 113.01
CA ALA A 200 7.98 7.62 112.96
C ALA A 200 8.93 8.56 113.72
N LEU A 201 8.90 9.88 113.49
CA LEU A 201 9.70 10.85 114.25
C LEU A 201 9.37 10.87 115.76
N ARG A 202 8.12 10.61 116.15
CA ARG A 202 7.74 10.41 117.58
C ARG A 202 8.26 9.08 118.13
N LEU A 203 8.30 8.03 117.31
CA LEU A 203 8.88 6.74 117.67
C LEU A 203 10.41 6.80 117.71
N ASP A 204 11.07 7.51 116.80
CA ASP A 204 12.51 7.80 116.80
C ASP A 204 12.91 8.73 117.95
N LYS A 205 12.04 9.65 118.36
CA LYS A 205 12.25 10.43 119.60
C LYS A 205 12.14 9.55 120.84
N LYS A 206 11.15 8.66 120.92
CA LYS A 206 11.02 7.67 122.02
C LYS A 206 12.13 6.62 121.99
N LEU A 207 12.57 6.22 120.80
CA LEU A 207 13.72 5.35 120.59
C LEU A 207 14.97 6.10 121.02
N GLY A 208 15.10 7.39 120.70
CA GLY A 208 16.15 8.30 121.17
C GLY A 208 16.18 8.41 122.68
N GLU A 209 15.06 8.66 123.35
CA GLU A 209 14.93 8.69 124.81
C GLU A 209 15.26 7.32 125.43
N ALA A 210 14.81 6.22 124.83
CA ALA A 210 15.16 4.86 125.24
C ALA A 210 16.62 4.52 124.92
N GLN A 211 17.22 5.16 123.91
CA GLN A 211 18.60 4.98 123.48
C GLN A 211 19.55 5.87 124.28
N GLU A 212 19.09 6.99 124.82
CA GLU A 212 19.72 7.80 125.87
C GLU A 212 19.68 7.05 127.20
N ALA A 213 18.52 6.50 127.61
CA ALA A 213 18.46 5.63 128.79
C ALA A 213 19.34 4.36 128.63
N LYS A 214 19.38 3.78 127.42
CA LYS A 214 20.32 2.72 127.05
C LYS A 214 21.76 3.23 127.00
N ASN A 215 22.03 4.48 126.64
CA ASN A 215 23.37 5.07 126.61
C ASN A 215 23.85 5.49 128.01
N ASP A 216 22.97 5.77 128.96
CA ASP A 216 23.29 5.90 130.40
C ASP A 216 23.60 4.53 130.99
N LEU A 217 22.80 3.51 130.64
CA LEU A 217 23.09 2.12 130.98
C LEU A 217 24.37 1.62 130.29
N LEU A 218 24.65 2.04 129.06
CA LEU A 218 25.89 1.77 128.34
C LEU A 218 27.04 2.71 128.73
N GLN A 219 26.83 3.83 129.41
CA GLN A 219 27.91 4.59 130.05
C GLN A 219 28.30 3.89 131.35
N LYS A 220 27.33 3.43 132.14
CA LYS A 220 27.58 2.51 133.26
C LYS A 220 28.26 1.23 132.77
N ASN A 221 27.82 0.68 131.63
CA ASN A 221 28.47 -0.48 131.00
C ASN A 221 29.80 -0.13 130.32
N SER A 222 30.04 1.11 129.85
CA SER A 222 31.32 1.54 129.26
C SER A 222 32.36 1.86 130.33
N ILE A 223 31.95 2.29 131.52
CA ILE A 223 32.82 2.31 132.71
C ILE A 223 33.21 0.86 133.13
N LEU A 224 32.55 -0.16 132.58
CA LEU A 224 32.91 -1.57 132.67
C LEU A 224 33.61 -2.11 131.40
N GLU A 225 33.23 -1.67 130.19
CA GLU A 225 33.71 -2.15 128.90
C GLU A 225 34.89 -1.35 128.32
N GLU A 226 35.14 -0.11 128.74
CA GLU A 226 36.38 0.61 128.43
C GLU A 226 37.58 -0.04 129.15
N LYS A 227 37.31 -0.68 130.30
CA LYS A 227 38.27 -1.61 130.95
C LYS A 227 38.53 -2.86 130.10
N VAL A 228 37.63 -3.24 129.20
CA VAL A 228 37.71 -4.45 128.35
C VAL A 228 38.25 -4.14 126.96
N ASN A 229 37.72 -3.12 126.27
CA ASN A 229 38.04 -2.81 124.88
C ASN A 229 39.40 -2.11 124.69
N LYS A 230 39.98 -1.59 125.78
CA LYS A 230 41.42 -1.28 125.90
C LYS A 230 42.32 -2.48 125.58
N HIS A 231 41.79 -3.71 125.61
CA HIS A 231 42.48 -4.94 125.23
C HIS A 231 42.25 -5.44 123.79
N LYS A 232 41.43 -4.79 122.93
CA LYS A 232 41.10 -5.35 121.59
C LYS A 232 41.19 -4.41 120.38
N ALA A 233 40.66 -3.18 120.43
CA ALA A 233 40.33 -2.42 119.22
C ALA A 233 41.51 -1.69 118.51
N LYS A 234 42.71 -2.30 118.42
CA LYS A 234 43.91 -1.71 117.81
C LYS A 234 44.27 -2.33 116.44
N LEU A 235 43.28 -2.81 115.67
CA LEU A 235 43.46 -3.82 114.60
C LEU A 235 42.58 -3.66 113.30
N ARG A 236 42.80 -2.57 112.51
CA ARG A 236 42.54 -2.43 111.02
C ARG A 236 41.04 -2.31 110.56
N GLN A 237 40.54 -1.66 109.46
CA GLN A 237 40.92 -0.94 108.17
C GLN A 237 40.81 -1.71 106.77
N LEU A 238 40.23 -1.12 105.66
CA LEU A 238 39.71 -1.70 104.31
C LEU A 238 39.51 -0.71 103.00
N GLU A 239 39.03 -1.10 101.73
CA GLU A 239 39.22 -0.47 100.27
C GLU A 239 38.08 -0.45 99.04
N SER A 240 38.30 -0.06 97.70
CA SER A 240 37.34 0.09 96.43
C SER A 240 37.97 0.15 94.91
N SER A 241 37.49 0.44 93.59
CA SER A 241 36.29 0.76 92.62
C SER A 241 36.61 0.87 90.99
N LYS A 242 35.69 1.06 89.90
CA LYS A 242 35.86 1.30 88.31
C LYS A 242 34.56 1.25 87.29
N GLN A 243 34.35 1.39 85.89
CA GLN A 243 34.77 2.07 84.53
C GLN A 243 33.89 1.79 83.13
N PRO A 244 33.83 2.59 81.94
CA PRO A 244 32.97 2.43 80.62
C PRO A 244 33.43 2.90 79.09
N ASN A 245 32.67 2.73 77.89
CA ASN A 245 32.60 3.52 76.49
C ASN A 245 32.09 2.88 75.04
N SER A 246 31.81 3.59 73.85
CA SER A 246 31.31 3.09 72.43
C SER A 246 31.22 4.00 71.04
N THR A 247 30.79 3.50 69.78
CA THR A 247 30.27 4.10 68.38
C THR A 247 31.15 4.29 67.01
N SER A 248 30.83 4.54 65.64
CA SER A 248 29.76 4.44 64.48
C SER A 248 30.20 4.85 62.94
N TRP A 249 29.34 4.90 61.81
CA TRP A 249 29.39 5.50 60.32
C TRP A 249 29.75 4.67 58.96
N GLU A 250 29.57 4.87 57.56
CA GLU A 250 28.76 5.61 56.42
C GLU A 250 29.03 5.18 54.83
N GLY A 251 28.47 5.75 53.67
CA GLY A 251 28.77 5.47 52.15
C GLY A 251 27.94 6.10 50.87
N SER A 252 28.33 6.05 49.51
CA SER A 252 27.62 6.63 48.22
C SER A 252 28.08 6.27 46.67
N GLY A 253 27.52 6.81 45.49
CA GLY A 253 27.83 6.52 43.97
C GLY A 253 27.22 7.33 42.68
N ALA A 254 27.54 7.07 41.34
CA ALA A 254 27.13 7.76 39.98
C ALA A 254 27.42 6.98 38.58
N LEU A 255 27.33 7.28 37.19
CA LEU A 255 26.88 8.25 36.04
C LEU A 255 26.98 7.57 34.53
N GLN A 256 26.92 7.97 33.19
CA GLN A 256 26.71 9.11 32.12
C GLN A 256 26.59 8.64 30.55
N TYR A 257 26.24 9.46 29.45
CA TYR A 257 26.18 9.16 27.92
C TYR A 257 26.08 10.37 26.84
N ASP A 258 26.31 10.31 25.45
CA ASP A 258 25.98 11.41 24.39
C ASP A 258 26.02 11.31 22.77
N GLU A 259 27.11 11.04 22.01
CA GLU A 259 27.38 11.51 20.58
C GLU A 259 26.40 11.11 19.43
N VAL A 260 25.42 10.26 19.67
CA VAL A 260 24.44 9.78 18.67
C VAL A 260 23.41 10.86 18.25
N LEU A 261 23.34 11.98 18.99
CA LEU A 261 22.25 12.96 18.97
C LEU A 261 21.97 13.66 17.63
N ASP A 262 22.97 14.13 16.86
CA ASP A 262 22.67 15.06 15.75
C ASP A 262 22.10 14.40 14.49
N LYS A 263 22.41 13.13 14.24
CA LYS A 263 21.70 12.32 13.23
C LYS A 263 20.37 11.79 13.76
N LEU A 264 20.22 11.68 15.09
CA LEU A 264 18.90 11.57 15.72
C LEU A 264 18.05 12.77 15.32
N ARG A 265 18.43 14.02 15.69
CA ARG A 265 17.62 15.26 15.62
C ARG A 265 16.88 15.60 14.32
N LYS A 266 17.17 14.96 13.18
CA LYS A 266 16.37 15.13 11.94
C LYS A 266 15.38 14.00 11.69
N LEU A 267 15.83 12.74 11.75
CA LEU A 267 14.90 11.59 11.74
C LEU A 267 13.96 11.66 12.95
N SER A 268 14.49 12.11 14.09
CA SER A 268 13.75 12.46 15.30
C SER A 268 12.60 13.41 15.01
N LYS A 269 12.64 14.36 14.05
CA LYS A 269 11.53 15.32 13.89
C LYS A 269 10.34 14.79 13.08
N GLU A 270 10.57 14.00 12.04
CA GLU A 270 9.47 13.29 11.36
C GLU A 270 8.98 12.11 12.19
N ASN A 271 9.91 11.41 12.87
CA ASN A 271 9.55 10.39 13.82
C ASN A 271 8.83 11.01 15.03
N GLU A 272 9.18 12.19 15.56
CA GLU A 272 8.48 12.92 16.63
C GLU A 272 7.10 13.37 16.17
N LEU A 273 6.87 13.68 14.88
CA LEU A 273 5.51 13.98 14.42
C LEU A 273 4.63 12.72 14.38
N LEU A 274 5.11 11.62 13.78
CA LEU A 274 4.38 10.35 13.76
C LEU A 274 4.29 9.69 15.15
N LYS A 275 5.31 9.86 15.98
CA LYS A 275 5.42 9.39 17.37
C LYS A 275 4.67 10.32 18.31
N VAL A 276 4.44 11.60 18.03
CA VAL A 276 3.48 12.42 18.80
C VAL A 276 2.05 12.12 18.36
N GLU A 277 1.78 11.76 17.10
CA GLU A 277 0.45 11.21 16.76
C GLU A 277 0.21 9.83 17.38
N LEU A 278 1.23 8.96 17.39
CA LEU A 278 1.16 7.62 17.98
C LEU A 278 1.30 7.64 19.50
N GLU A 279 2.03 8.56 20.13
CA GLU A 279 2.01 8.79 21.59
C GLU A 279 0.76 9.55 22.00
N ASN A 280 0.20 10.50 21.24
CA ASN A 280 -1.10 11.07 21.61
C ASN A 280 -2.22 10.02 21.53
N LYS A 281 -2.12 9.02 20.65
CA LYS A 281 -3.05 7.87 20.61
C LYS A 281 -2.71 6.81 21.66
N PHE A 282 -1.44 6.42 21.78
CA PHE A 282 -0.97 5.40 22.70
C PHE A 282 -1.00 5.90 24.14
N ASP A 283 -0.61 7.13 24.46
CA ASP A 283 -0.84 7.76 25.76
C ASP A 283 -2.31 8.11 25.98
N ALA A 284 -3.18 8.26 24.97
CA ALA A 284 -4.63 8.24 25.22
C ALA A 284 -5.11 6.85 25.63
N GLU A 285 -4.69 5.79 24.93
CA GLU A 285 -5.05 4.40 25.25
C GLU A 285 -4.35 3.85 26.50
N LYS A 286 -3.16 4.35 26.84
CA LYS A 286 -2.34 4.02 28.01
C LYS A 286 -2.68 4.91 29.18
N LEU A 287 -3.10 6.17 29.01
CA LEU A 287 -3.75 6.93 30.08
C LEU A 287 -5.10 6.29 30.40
N LYS A 288 -5.88 5.88 29.38
CA LYS A 288 -7.09 5.09 29.58
C LYS A 288 -6.79 3.78 30.30
N MET A 289 -5.89 2.94 29.79
CA MET A 289 -5.56 1.64 30.42
C MET A 289 -4.85 1.81 31.77
N LYS A 290 -4.11 2.90 32.01
CA LYS A 290 -3.56 3.26 33.33
C LYS A 290 -4.65 3.75 34.28
N ASN A 291 -5.67 4.45 33.80
CA ASN A 291 -6.83 4.82 34.60
C ASN A 291 -7.66 3.55 34.91
N ASP A 292 -7.96 2.72 33.91
CA ASP A 292 -8.63 1.42 34.08
C ASP A 292 -7.85 0.51 35.07
N LEU A 293 -6.51 0.51 35.01
CA LEU A 293 -5.63 -0.22 35.93
C LEU A 293 -5.53 0.43 37.32
N GLU A 294 -5.46 1.76 37.41
CA GLU A 294 -5.48 2.46 38.69
C GLU A 294 -6.84 2.32 39.39
N ASP A 295 -7.95 2.34 38.65
CA ASP A 295 -9.28 2.10 39.19
C ASP A 295 -9.45 0.63 39.60
N ALA A 296 -8.88 -0.33 38.86
CA ALA A 296 -8.80 -1.73 39.32
C ALA A 296 -7.89 -1.91 40.55
N ILE A 297 -6.82 -1.12 40.69
CA ILE A 297 -5.95 -1.12 41.88
C ILE A 297 -6.66 -0.47 43.08
N ARG A 298 -7.37 0.65 42.87
CA ARG A 298 -8.21 1.32 43.88
C ARG A 298 -9.35 0.40 44.31
N GLU A 299 -10.01 -0.29 43.39
CA GLU A 299 -11.02 -1.31 43.70
C GLU A 299 -10.40 -2.45 44.52
N LYS A 300 -9.23 -2.98 44.12
CA LYS A 300 -8.51 -4.00 44.91
C LYS A 300 -8.13 -3.50 46.31
N GLN A 301 -7.70 -2.24 46.45
CA GLN A 301 -7.40 -1.63 47.75
C GLN A 301 -8.66 -1.47 48.62
N MET A 302 -9.74 -0.90 48.07
CA MET A 302 -11.03 -0.75 48.76
C MET A 302 -11.60 -2.12 49.20
N LEU A 303 -11.48 -3.15 48.35
CA LEU A 303 -11.89 -4.52 48.68
C LEU A 303 -10.98 -5.16 49.74
N GLN A 304 -9.68 -4.85 49.74
CA GLN A 304 -8.74 -5.34 50.75
C GLN A 304 -8.94 -4.65 52.12
N GLU A 305 -9.21 -3.34 52.13
CA GLU A 305 -9.58 -2.59 53.33
C GLU A 305 -10.95 -3.04 53.87
N SER A 306 -11.92 -3.31 53.00
CA SER A 306 -13.21 -3.89 53.34
C SER A 306 -13.05 -5.30 53.94
N HIS A 307 -12.22 -6.16 53.35
CA HIS A 307 -11.89 -7.48 53.89
C HIS A 307 -11.20 -7.37 55.26
N GLN A 308 -10.25 -6.45 55.44
CA GLN A 308 -9.59 -6.25 56.73
C GLN A 308 -10.58 -5.75 57.79
N SER A 309 -11.46 -4.80 57.45
CA SER A 309 -12.52 -4.32 58.35
C SER A 309 -13.48 -5.44 58.75
N ALA A 310 -13.89 -6.30 57.81
CA ALA A 310 -14.71 -7.47 58.09
C ALA A 310 -13.97 -8.50 58.97
N GLN A 311 -12.66 -8.71 58.75
CA GLN A 311 -11.83 -9.60 59.55
C GLN A 311 -11.62 -9.07 60.98
N ASP A 312 -11.43 -7.76 61.16
CA ASP A 312 -11.36 -7.09 62.45
C ASP A 312 -12.71 -7.14 63.19
N GLN A 313 -13.83 -7.03 62.46
CA GLN A 313 -15.17 -7.22 63.02
C GLN A 313 -15.38 -8.67 63.48
N ILE A 314 -15.04 -9.68 62.65
CA ILE A 314 -15.05 -11.09 63.05
C ILE A 314 -14.22 -11.30 64.32
N ALA A 315 -13.00 -10.75 64.40
CA ALA A 315 -12.14 -10.90 65.58
C ALA A 315 -12.77 -10.28 66.85
N ARG A 316 -13.45 -9.13 66.73
CA ARG A 316 -14.19 -8.51 67.84
C ARG A 316 -15.41 -9.34 68.24
N LEU A 317 -16.19 -9.85 67.29
CA LEU A 317 -17.35 -10.70 67.55
C LEU A 317 -16.94 -12.05 68.18
N GLN A 318 -15.82 -12.64 67.74
CA GLN A 318 -15.23 -13.83 68.35
C GLN A 318 -14.74 -13.57 69.79
N SER A 319 -14.08 -12.43 70.04
CA SER A 319 -13.69 -12.02 71.39
C SER A 319 -14.90 -11.81 72.31
N ASN A 320 -15.95 -11.16 71.80
CA ASN A 320 -17.22 -10.96 72.53
C ASN A 320 -17.94 -12.29 72.79
N LEU A 321 -17.97 -13.21 71.83
CA LEU A 321 -18.48 -14.57 71.99
C LEU A 321 -17.69 -15.35 73.06
N GLN A 322 -16.36 -15.22 73.08
CA GLN A 322 -15.52 -15.87 74.08
C GLN A 322 -15.75 -15.27 75.48
N ALA A 323 -15.91 -13.95 75.59
CA ALA A 323 -16.27 -13.29 76.85
C ALA A 323 -17.66 -13.72 77.35
N LEU A 324 -18.68 -13.74 76.49
CA LEU A 324 -20.01 -14.26 76.81
C LEU A 324 -19.97 -15.74 77.21
N SER A 325 -19.23 -16.57 76.48
CA SER A 325 -19.08 -17.99 76.78
C SER A 325 -18.31 -18.27 78.08
N ASN A 326 -17.41 -17.37 78.49
CA ASN A 326 -16.78 -17.45 79.81
C ASN A 326 -17.79 -17.09 80.91
N ASN A 327 -18.52 -15.97 80.74
CA ASN A 327 -19.54 -15.52 81.70
C ASN A 327 -20.69 -16.54 81.87
N MET A 328 -21.03 -17.33 80.84
CA MET A 328 -22.03 -18.41 80.95
C MET A 328 -21.62 -19.55 81.90
N ASN A 329 -20.34 -19.69 82.25
CA ASN A 329 -19.93 -20.66 83.30
C ASN A 329 -20.21 -20.14 84.72
N ASP A 330 -20.44 -18.83 84.89
CA ASP A 330 -20.56 -18.18 86.21
C ASP A 330 -22.02 -17.83 86.59
N GLU A 331 -22.96 -17.69 85.64
CA GLU A 331 -24.37 -17.32 85.92
C GLU A 331 -25.42 -18.26 85.27
N GLU A 332 -25.83 -19.30 85.99
CA GLU A 332 -26.75 -20.36 85.53
C GLU A 332 -28.25 -19.93 85.37
N GLN A 333 -28.57 -18.63 85.35
CA GLN A 333 -29.96 -18.11 85.44
C GLN A 333 -30.44 -17.18 84.31
N SER A 334 -29.68 -16.99 83.22
CA SER A 334 -30.08 -16.11 82.08
C SER A 334 -30.13 -16.81 80.70
N SER A 335 -30.30 -18.14 80.74
CA SER A 335 -30.10 -19.08 79.63
C SER A 335 -30.73 -18.67 78.28
N GLU A 336 -32.03 -18.36 78.23
CA GLU A 336 -32.77 -18.28 76.95
C GLU A 336 -32.42 -17.01 76.15
N THR A 337 -32.29 -15.86 76.82
CA THR A 337 -31.85 -14.59 76.20
C THR A 337 -30.39 -14.64 75.77
N GLN A 338 -29.50 -15.29 76.53
CA GLN A 338 -28.09 -15.41 76.18
C GLN A 338 -27.88 -16.41 75.03
N ALA A 339 -28.55 -17.56 75.05
CA ALA A 339 -28.51 -18.55 73.97
C ALA A 339 -28.94 -17.94 72.62
N LYS A 340 -29.98 -17.09 72.63
CA LYS A 340 -30.41 -16.38 71.43
C LYS A 340 -29.34 -15.43 70.89
N LEU A 341 -28.70 -14.62 71.76
CA LEU A 341 -27.61 -13.73 71.34
C LEU A 341 -26.43 -14.51 70.72
N LEU A 342 -26.09 -15.68 71.26
CA LEU A 342 -25.07 -16.56 70.68
C LEU A 342 -25.48 -17.09 69.30
N GLN A 343 -26.75 -17.46 69.11
CA GLN A 343 -27.28 -17.92 67.83
C GLN A 343 -27.30 -16.80 66.77
N ASP A 344 -27.71 -15.60 67.16
CA ASP A 344 -27.71 -14.41 66.30
C ASP A 344 -26.27 -14.09 65.84
N LEU A 345 -25.30 -14.07 66.78
CA LEU A 345 -23.86 -13.88 66.48
C LEU A 345 -23.26 -14.99 65.59
N GLN A 346 -23.67 -16.25 65.78
CA GLN A 346 -23.27 -17.34 64.87
C GLN A 346 -23.84 -17.16 63.46
N SER A 347 -25.04 -16.61 63.32
CA SER A 347 -25.66 -16.30 62.02
C SER A 347 -24.95 -15.14 61.31
N GLU A 348 -24.51 -14.13 62.07
CA GLU A 348 -23.74 -12.98 61.59
C GLU A 348 -22.37 -13.44 61.08
N ILE A 349 -21.60 -14.20 61.88
CA ILE A 349 -20.33 -14.80 61.45
C ILE A 349 -20.52 -15.69 60.21
N SER A 350 -21.58 -16.49 60.15
CA SER A 350 -21.90 -17.33 58.99
C SER A 350 -22.22 -16.52 57.72
N THR A 351 -22.65 -15.27 57.88
CA THR A 351 -22.93 -14.34 56.77
C THR A 351 -21.65 -13.67 56.31
N ILE A 352 -20.83 -13.12 57.22
CA ILE A 352 -19.56 -12.47 56.88
C ILE A 352 -18.57 -13.48 56.24
N VAL A 353 -18.57 -14.75 56.66
CA VAL A 353 -17.77 -15.81 56.01
C VAL A 353 -18.18 -16.02 54.55
N ARG A 354 -19.48 -16.01 54.23
CA ARG A 354 -19.96 -16.12 52.84
C ARG A 354 -19.57 -14.89 52.01
N GLU A 355 -19.70 -13.70 52.58
CA GLU A 355 -19.30 -12.45 51.91
C GLU A 355 -17.80 -12.45 51.60
N LYS A 356 -16.97 -12.85 52.58
CA LYS A 356 -15.51 -12.97 52.44
C LYS A 356 -15.11 -14.00 51.37
N ASP A 357 -15.79 -15.14 51.26
CA ASP A 357 -15.54 -16.10 50.19
C ASP A 357 -16.05 -15.60 48.82
N ASP A 358 -17.14 -14.83 48.77
CA ASP A 358 -17.62 -14.18 47.54
C ASP A 358 -16.66 -13.07 47.07
N TYR A 359 -16.07 -12.29 47.99
CA TYR A 359 -14.98 -11.35 47.71
C TYR A 359 -13.72 -12.06 47.18
N PHE A 360 -13.33 -13.20 47.76
CA PHE A 360 -12.20 -13.99 47.28
C PHE A 360 -12.44 -14.54 45.85
N MET A 361 -13.66 -14.97 45.56
CA MET A 361 -14.06 -15.40 44.21
C MET A 361 -14.10 -14.25 43.20
N ARG A 362 -14.42 -13.02 43.63
CA ARG A 362 -14.30 -11.81 42.80
C ARG A 362 -12.83 -11.46 42.53
N LEU A 363 -11.97 -11.48 43.56
CA LEU A 363 -10.52 -11.24 43.43
C LEU A 363 -9.86 -12.22 42.45
N THR A 364 -10.17 -13.52 42.56
CA THR A 364 -9.63 -14.55 41.65
C THR A 364 -10.06 -14.28 40.19
N ARG A 365 -11.28 -13.77 39.96
CA ARG A 365 -11.77 -13.41 38.62
C ARG A 365 -11.11 -12.14 38.07
N THR A 366 -10.82 -11.13 38.90
CA THR A 366 -10.11 -9.93 38.44
C THR A 366 -8.64 -10.22 38.16
N GLU A 367 -8.00 -11.11 38.91
CA GLU A 367 -6.62 -11.56 38.63
C GLU A 367 -6.51 -12.40 37.33
N ILE A 368 -7.49 -13.26 37.04
CA ILE A 368 -7.59 -13.95 35.74
C ILE A 368 -7.80 -12.93 34.61
N THR A 369 -8.68 -11.95 34.79
CA THR A 369 -8.94 -10.89 33.80
C THR A 369 -7.69 -10.04 33.53
N LEU A 370 -6.95 -9.65 34.58
CA LEU A 370 -5.66 -8.96 34.48
C LEU A 370 -4.64 -9.77 33.67
N SER A 371 -4.51 -11.06 33.94
CA SER A 371 -3.61 -11.94 33.20
C SER A 371 -3.96 -12.01 31.70
N GLN A 372 -5.26 -12.08 31.37
CA GLN A 372 -5.73 -12.05 29.98
C GLN A 372 -5.46 -10.71 29.29
N LEU A 373 -5.71 -9.59 29.96
CA LEU A 373 -5.43 -8.24 29.44
C LEU A 373 -3.92 -8.00 29.25
N THR A 374 -3.08 -8.44 30.20
CA THR A 374 -1.61 -8.36 30.07
C THR A 374 -1.12 -9.15 28.85
N LYS A 375 -1.70 -10.33 28.58
CA LYS A 375 -1.39 -11.08 27.37
C LYS A 375 -1.87 -10.36 26.11
N GLN A 376 -3.08 -9.83 26.09
CA GLN A 376 -3.60 -9.06 24.94
C GLN A 376 -2.73 -7.84 24.62
N HIS A 377 -2.23 -7.13 25.64
CA HIS A 377 -1.25 -6.05 25.46
C HIS A 377 0.05 -6.55 24.81
N SER A 378 0.60 -7.68 25.27
CA SER A 378 1.78 -8.31 24.66
C SER A 378 1.54 -8.68 23.20
N ASP A 379 0.42 -9.34 22.89
CA ASP A 379 0.08 -9.78 21.54
C ASP A 379 -0.10 -8.55 20.60
N LEU A 380 -0.78 -7.49 21.05
CA LEU A 380 -0.93 -6.23 20.30
C LEU A 380 0.41 -5.49 20.10
N GLN A 381 1.30 -5.49 21.08
CA GLN A 381 2.62 -4.86 20.97
C GLN A 381 3.48 -5.55 19.89
N THR A 382 3.46 -6.89 19.81
CA THR A 382 4.15 -7.59 18.70
C THR A 382 3.53 -7.31 17.33
N GLN A 383 2.21 -7.09 17.25
CA GLN A 383 1.56 -6.66 16.00
C GLN A 383 1.94 -5.22 15.62
N PHE A 384 2.15 -4.33 16.59
CA PHE A 384 2.65 -2.97 16.35
C PHE A 384 4.04 -3.00 15.70
N GLU A 385 4.99 -3.77 16.26
CA GLU A 385 6.36 -3.91 15.72
C GLU A 385 6.36 -4.43 14.27
N VAL A 386 5.51 -5.41 13.96
CA VAL A 386 5.35 -5.94 12.59
C VAL A 386 4.73 -4.91 11.63
N ASN A 387 3.74 -4.14 12.09
CA ASN A 387 3.13 -3.09 11.28
C ASN A 387 4.09 -1.91 11.04
N GLU A 388 4.88 -1.53 12.04
CA GLU A 388 5.91 -0.48 11.93
C GLU A 388 6.97 -0.86 10.89
N ALA A 389 7.42 -2.11 10.89
CA ALA A 389 8.33 -2.65 9.86
C ALA A 389 7.71 -2.57 8.45
N LYS A 390 6.43 -2.92 8.31
CA LYS A 390 5.71 -2.89 7.02
C LYS A 390 5.46 -1.48 6.50
N VAL A 391 5.23 -0.49 7.38
CA VAL A 391 5.14 0.92 6.98
C VAL A 391 6.47 1.43 6.42
N LYS A 392 7.60 1.06 7.05
CA LYS A 392 8.95 1.42 6.56
C LYS A 392 9.25 0.83 5.17
N GLU A 393 8.81 -0.40 4.90
CA GLU A 393 8.90 -1.04 3.58
C GLU A 393 8.08 -0.27 2.51
N LEU A 394 6.82 0.05 2.81
CA LEU A 394 5.95 0.81 1.90
C LEU A 394 6.46 2.24 1.61
N MET A 395 7.10 2.91 2.56
CA MET A 395 7.73 4.20 2.33
C MET A 395 8.90 4.12 1.34
N LEU A 396 9.73 3.09 1.42
CA LEU A 396 10.85 2.86 0.49
C LEU A 396 10.36 2.59 -0.94
N ASP A 397 9.29 1.81 -1.10
CA ASP A 397 8.73 1.53 -2.43
C ASP A 397 8.00 2.73 -3.04
N ASN A 398 7.31 3.55 -2.23
CA ASN A 398 6.74 4.81 -2.72
C ASN A 398 7.84 5.79 -3.19
N GLN A 399 8.97 5.86 -2.49
CA GLN A 399 10.12 6.67 -2.92
C GLN A 399 10.71 6.20 -4.26
N ARG A 400 10.81 4.87 -4.48
CA ARG A 400 11.23 4.27 -5.76
C ARG A 400 10.24 4.58 -6.89
N ALA A 401 8.94 4.51 -6.61
CA ALA A 401 7.89 4.82 -7.58
C ALA A 401 7.94 6.29 -8.02
N MET A 402 8.10 7.24 -7.08
CA MET A 402 8.21 8.67 -7.41
C MET A 402 9.44 8.98 -8.27
N GLN A 403 10.60 8.36 -8.01
CA GLN A 403 11.77 8.50 -8.87
C GLN A 403 11.48 8.00 -10.30
N THR A 404 10.87 6.81 -10.42
CA THR A 404 10.52 6.20 -11.71
C THR A 404 9.56 7.10 -12.53
N ILE A 405 8.60 7.76 -11.87
CA ILE A 405 7.68 8.72 -12.51
C ILE A 405 8.45 9.95 -13.03
N SER A 406 9.40 10.47 -12.26
CA SER A 406 10.26 11.59 -12.67
C SER A 406 11.10 11.25 -13.92
N ASP A 407 11.68 10.05 -13.94
CA ASP A 407 12.52 9.58 -15.06
C ASP A 407 11.70 9.40 -16.35
N ILE A 408 10.47 8.85 -16.25
CA ILE A 408 9.53 8.74 -17.37
C ILE A 408 9.11 10.12 -17.90
N GLN A 409 8.84 11.09 -17.02
CA GLN A 409 8.52 12.46 -17.44
C GLN A 409 9.70 13.12 -18.19
N GLY A 410 10.94 12.87 -17.74
CA GLY A 410 12.16 13.33 -18.43
C GLY A 410 12.35 12.73 -19.82
N LEU A 411 11.96 11.46 -20.03
CA LEU A 411 11.96 10.83 -21.35
C LEU A 411 10.88 11.40 -22.27
N LEU A 412 9.65 11.56 -21.76
CA LEU A 412 8.51 12.10 -22.53
C LEU A 412 8.77 13.51 -23.06
N MET A 413 9.50 14.34 -22.32
CA MET A 413 9.89 15.68 -22.79
C MET A 413 10.87 15.62 -23.97
N LYS A 414 11.88 14.73 -23.90
CA LYS A 414 12.85 14.54 -24.99
C LYS A 414 12.20 14.00 -26.27
N GLU A 415 11.21 13.12 -26.15
CA GLU A 415 10.43 12.65 -27.32
C GLU A 415 9.60 13.76 -27.95
N LYS A 416 9.01 14.66 -27.15
CA LYS A 416 8.31 15.85 -27.67
C LYS A 416 9.25 16.79 -28.41
N GLU A 417 10.44 17.04 -27.88
CA GLU A 417 11.47 17.86 -28.52
C GLU A 417 11.94 17.23 -29.84
N GLY A 418 12.22 15.92 -29.85
CA GLY A 418 12.58 15.18 -31.06
C GLY A 418 11.47 15.21 -32.12
N LYS A 419 10.21 15.03 -31.73
CA LYS A 419 9.05 15.14 -32.63
C LYS A 419 8.93 16.54 -33.25
N LEU A 420 9.13 17.60 -32.47
CA LEU A 420 9.09 18.98 -32.97
C LEU A 420 10.22 19.26 -33.97
N SER A 421 11.41 18.70 -33.74
CA SER A 421 12.53 18.75 -34.68
C SER A 421 12.18 18.09 -36.02
N ILE A 422 11.67 16.85 -36.00
CA ILE A 422 11.26 16.10 -37.19
C ILE A 422 10.13 16.83 -37.95
N GLN A 423 9.13 17.38 -37.27
CA GLN A 423 8.09 18.18 -37.91
C GLN A 423 8.64 19.45 -38.59
N GLY A 424 9.66 20.08 -37.99
CA GLY A 424 10.38 21.20 -38.60
C GLY A 424 11.29 20.82 -39.78
N GLU A 425 11.69 19.56 -39.91
CA GLU A 425 12.44 19.04 -41.07
C GLU A 425 11.49 18.64 -42.21
N VAL A 426 10.37 17.96 -41.90
CA VAL A 426 9.31 17.64 -42.88
C VAL A 426 8.81 18.91 -43.57
N ALA A 427 8.49 19.97 -42.81
CA ALA A 427 8.02 21.23 -43.39
C ALA A 427 9.06 21.92 -44.32
N LYS A 428 10.37 21.72 -44.08
CA LYS A 428 11.42 22.21 -44.99
C LYS A 428 11.48 21.38 -46.27
N LEU A 429 11.36 20.06 -46.17
CA LEU A 429 11.36 19.15 -47.32
C LEU A 429 10.12 19.35 -48.20
N GLU A 430 8.94 19.56 -47.61
CA GLU A 430 7.71 19.92 -48.32
C GLU A 430 7.84 21.25 -49.08
N ALA A 431 8.46 22.26 -48.47
CA ALA A 431 8.75 23.54 -49.13
C ALA A 431 9.75 23.38 -50.29
N GLN A 432 10.82 22.60 -50.11
CA GLN A 432 11.79 22.29 -51.18
C GLN A 432 11.15 21.51 -52.33
N LEU A 433 10.32 20.51 -52.03
CA LEU A 433 9.56 19.75 -53.03
C LEU A 433 8.65 20.66 -53.85
N THR A 434 7.95 21.60 -53.19
CA THR A 434 7.06 22.57 -53.85
C THR A 434 7.82 23.50 -54.79
N ILE A 435 9.03 23.94 -54.41
CA ILE A 435 9.92 24.74 -55.27
C ILE A 435 10.36 23.92 -56.48
N ALA A 436 10.88 22.70 -56.28
CA ALA A 436 11.35 21.83 -57.35
C ALA A 436 10.23 21.43 -58.34
N GLN A 437 9.00 21.22 -57.86
CA GLN A 437 7.84 21.01 -58.73
C GLN A 437 7.55 22.21 -59.63
N LYS A 438 7.64 23.42 -59.09
CA LYS A 438 7.45 24.67 -59.86
C LYS A 438 8.56 24.88 -60.87
N GLU A 439 9.81 24.63 -60.50
CA GLU A 439 10.96 24.68 -61.42
C GLU A 439 10.79 23.67 -62.56
N ASN A 440 10.35 22.44 -62.27
CA ASN A 440 10.07 21.43 -63.28
C ASN A 440 8.95 21.87 -64.26
N SER A 441 7.87 22.49 -63.75
CA SER A 441 6.81 23.03 -64.64
C SER A 441 7.29 24.19 -65.53
N ASN A 442 8.22 25.02 -65.04
CA ASN A 442 8.86 26.07 -65.84
C ASN A 442 9.77 25.47 -66.92
N LEU A 443 10.54 24.43 -66.58
CA LEU A 443 11.40 23.72 -67.54
C LEU A 443 10.58 23.00 -68.61
N GLN A 444 9.44 22.41 -68.26
CA GLN A 444 8.52 21.80 -69.23
C GLN A 444 7.99 22.84 -70.23
N SER A 445 7.52 24.00 -69.77
CA SER A 445 7.01 25.04 -70.68
C SER A 445 8.11 25.65 -71.57
N GLU A 446 9.34 25.77 -71.07
CA GLU A 446 10.49 26.20 -71.89
C GLU A 446 10.89 25.13 -72.92
N ILE A 447 10.83 23.84 -72.58
CA ILE A 447 11.05 22.74 -73.54
C ILE A 447 9.99 22.76 -74.66
N GLU A 448 8.74 23.06 -74.33
CA GLU A 448 7.67 23.20 -75.34
C GLU A 448 7.91 24.42 -76.24
N ARG A 449 8.23 25.58 -75.66
CA ARG A 449 8.60 26.79 -76.40
C ARG A 449 9.80 26.58 -77.34
N LEU A 450 10.81 25.83 -76.90
CA LEU A 450 11.98 25.49 -77.72
C LEU A 450 11.62 24.51 -78.85
N ARG A 451 10.73 23.54 -78.62
CA ARG A 451 10.22 22.63 -79.68
C ARG A 451 9.39 23.35 -80.73
N GLU A 452 8.62 24.36 -80.34
CA GLU A 452 7.88 25.21 -81.30
C GLU A 452 8.84 26.09 -82.11
N SER A 453 9.86 26.67 -81.47
CA SER A 453 10.94 27.38 -82.15
C SER A 453 11.72 26.48 -83.12
N GLU A 454 11.94 25.21 -82.77
CA GLU A 454 12.61 24.23 -83.64
C GLU A 454 11.76 23.89 -84.87
N ARG A 455 10.43 23.73 -84.72
CA ARG A 455 9.51 23.53 -85.85
C ARG A 455 9.56 24.71 -86.81
N ALA A 456 9.39 25.93 -86.31
CA ALA A 456 9.45 27.14 -87.14
C ALA A 456 10.77 27.23 -87.91
N ALA A 457 11.91 27.00 -87.25
CA ALA A 457 13.22 27.00 -87.90
C ALA A 457 13.39 25.87 -88.94
N ARG A 458 12.79 24.68 -88.73
CA ARG A 458 12.78 23.58 -89.72
C ARG A 458 11.92 23.91 -90.93
N ASP A 459 10.78 24.58 -90.74
CA ASP A 459 9.88 25.00 -91.81
C ASP A 459 10.51 26.13 -92.66
N GLU A 460 11.17 27.11 -92.03
CA GLU A 460 12.01 28.09 -92.72
C GLU A 460 13.16 27.43 -93.51
N LEU A 461 13.81 26.41 -92.94
CA LEU A 461 14.86 25.65 -93.63
C LEU A 461 14.33 24.87 -94.85
N LEU A 462 13.11 24.34 -94.78
CA LEU A 462 12.45 23.69 -95.93
C LEU A 462 12.19 24.69 -97.07
N VAL A 463 11.72 25.89 -96.74
CA VAL A 463 11.54 26.98 -97.73
C VAL A 463 12.88 27.43 -98.32
N PHE A 464 13.94 27.55 -97.51
CA PHE A 464 15.28 27.88 -98.01
C PHE A 464 15.85 26.79 -98.93
N LYS A 465 15.65 25.52 -98.57
CA LYS A 465 16.16 24.37 -99.34
C LYS A 465 15.44 24.19 -100.67
N ALA A 466 14.16 24.56 -100.76
CA ALA A 466 13.41 24.61 -102.02
C ALA A 466 13.91 25.70 -103.00
N ASN A 467 14.59 26.74 -102.51
CA ASN A 467 15.09 27.87 -103.31
C ASN A 467 16.58 27.77 -103.69
N SER A 468 17.29 26.68 -103.35
CA SER A 468 18.76 26.65 -103.31
C SER A 468 19.42 25.54 -104.14
N GLU A 469 18.96 25.31 -105.38
CA GLU A 469 19.67 24.43 -106.34
C GLU A 469 20.69 25.21 -107.19
N SER A 470 21.95 25.33 -106.75
CA SER A 470 23.08 25.64 -107.65
C SER A 470 24.45 25.18 -107.12
N ASN A 471 25.18 24.49 -107.99
CA ASN A 471 26.55 24.00 -107.87
C ASN A 471 27.57 24.86 -107.09
N SER A 472 28.20 24.26 -106.07
CA SER A 472 29.68 24.28 -105.93
C SER A 472 30.13 23.01 -105.20
N SER A 473 31.10 22.27 -105.75
CA SER A 473 31.37 20.88 -105.36
C SER A 473 32.60 20.70 -104.47
N ASN A 474 32.50 19.71 -103.59
CA ASN A 474 33.58 19.02 -102.87
C ASN A 474 34.36 19.84 -101.84
N GLN A 475 35.03 20.96 -102.18
CA GLN A 475 35.95 21.60 -101.23
C GLN A 475 35.24 22.30 -100.06
N THR A 476 34.09 22.92 -100.33
CA THR A 476 33.15 23.40 -99.29
C THR A 476 32.47 22.25 -98.57
N GLN A 477 32.10 21.16 -99.26
CA GLN A 477 31.47 19.99 -98.64
C GLN A 477 32.39 19.28 -97.65
N GLU A 478 33.69 19.15 -97.94
CA GLU A 478 34.67 18.55 -97.05
C GLU A 478 34.96 19.45 -95.83
N MET A 479 35.01 20.77 -96.02
CA MET A 479 35.13 21.71 -94.91
C MET A 479 33.86 21.73 -94.02
N ILE A 480 32.67 21.68 -94.63
CA ILE A 480 31.39 21.55 -93.92
C ILE A 480 31.33 20.20 -93.20
N ALA A 481 31.79 19.10 -93.79
CA ALA A 481 31.87 17.80 -93.12
C ALA A 481 32.82 17.81 -91.92
N GLN A 482 33.95 18.53 -92.00
CA GLN A 482 34.84 18.73 -90.85
C GLN A 482 34.23 19.63 -89.77
N PHE A 483 33.50 20.69 -90.15
CA PHE A 483 32.78 21.53 -89.19
C PHE A 483 31.63 20.77 -88.52
N MET A 484 30.80 20.06 -89.28
CA MET A 484 29.75 19.18 -88.75
C MET A 484 30.36 18.15 -87.82
N LYS A 485 31.40 17.43 -88.23
CA LYS A 485 32.07 16.45 -87.35
C LYS A 485 32.61 17.08 -86.06
N LYS A 486 33.14 18.31 -86.09
CA LYS A 486 33.52 19.06 -84.88
C LYS A 486 32.33 19.49 -84.04
N THR A 487 31.19 19.84 -84.66
CA THR A 487 29.95 20.16 -83.97
C THR A 487 29.36 18.91 -83.31
N ASP A 488 29.37 17.77 -83.99
CA ASP A 488 28.98 16.46 -83.48
C ASP A 488 29.90 16.04 -82.33
N GLU A 489 31.23 16.19 -82.47
CA GLU A 489 32.21 15.94 -81.40
C GLU A 489 31.98 16.86 -80.18
N LEU A 490 31.61 18.13 -80.39
CA LEU A 490 31.27 19.06 -79.31
C LEU A 490 29.91 18.73 -78.64
N GLN A 491 28.89 18.36 -79.42
CA GLN A 491 27.58 17.93 -78.89
C GLN A 491 27.72 16.62 -78.11
N LEU A 492 28.44 15.63 -78.64
CA LEU A 492 28.77 14.39 -77.95
C LEU A 492 29.60 14.66 -76.70
N SER A 493 30.56 15.60 -76.74
CA SER A 493 31.34 15.99 -75.55
C SER A 493 30.48 16.68 -74.49
N SER A 494 29.48 17.49 -74.88
CA SER A 494 28.49 18.06 -73.95
C SER A 494 27.65 16.96 -73.33
N GLN A 495 26.95 16.17 -74.16
CA GLN A 495 26.10 15.06 -73.70
C GLN A 495 26.85 14.08 -72.80
N LEU A 496 28.13 13.79 -73.10
CA LEU A 496 28.98 12.91 -72.30
C LEU A 496 29.48 13.59 -71.00
N SER A 497 29.52 14.92 -70.93
CA SER A 497 29.68 15.68 -69.69
C SER A 497 28.39 15.69 -68.85
N ASP A 498 27.25 15.91 -69.48
CA ASP A 498 25.93 15.96 -68.85
C ASP A 498 25.57 14.58 -68.26
N LEU A 499 25.79 13.50 -69.01
CA LEU A 499 25.66 12.12 -68.52
C LEU A 499 26.65 11.81 -67.38
N LYS A 500 27.86 12.37 -67.37
CA LYS A 500 28.80 12.23 -66.24
C LYS A 500 28.32 12.96 -64.98
N LEU A 501 27.61 14.07 -65.14
CA LEU A 501 26.97 14.77 -64.02
C LEU A 501 25.75 13.98 -63.51
N GLU A 502 24.88 13.51 -64.42
CA GLU A 502 23.72 12.70 -64.05
C GLU A 502 24.12 11.38 -63.35
N ILE A 503 25.18 10.71 -63.82
CA ILE A 503 25.76 9.55 -63.15
C ILE A 503 26.25 9.92 -61.75
N ARG A 504 26.98 11.04 -61.57
CA ARG A 504 27.44 11.50 -60.26
C ARG A 504 26.29 11.82 -59.30
N GLU A 505 25.21 12.42 -59.79
CA GLU A 505 24.01 12.66 -58.99
C GLU A 505 23.32 11.37 -58.56
N LYS A 506 23.20 10.39 -59.47
CA LYS A 506 22.64 9.06 -59.15
C LYS A 506 23.52 8.33 -58.14
N ASP A 507 24.84 8.44 -58.27
CA ASP A 507 25.84 7.92 -57.32
C ASP A 507 25.72 8.55 -55.92
N LEU A 508 25.41 9.85 -55.84
CA LEU A 508 25.18 10.56 -54.58
C LEU A 508 23.84 10.15 -53.95
N LYS A 509 22.75 10.16 -54.73
CA LYS A 509 21.41 9.74 -54.31
C LYS A 509 21.41 8.27 -53.84
N LEU A 510 22.17 7.39 -54.49
CA LEU A 510 22.40 6.02 -54.03
C LEU A 510 23.13 5.98 -52.68
N LYS A 511 24.21 6.75 -52.49
CA LYS A 511 24.95 6.81 -51.21
C LYS A 511 24.11 7.39 -50.05
N GLU A 512 23.19 8.30 -50.34
CA GLU A 512 22.21 8.80 -49.38
C GLU A 512 21.18 7.73 -49.02
N GLN A 513 20.61 7.03 -50.02
CA GLN A 513 19.71 5.89 -49.78
C GLN A 513 20.38 4.74 -49.00
N ASP A 514 21.63 4.41 -49.31
CA ASP A 514 22.44 3.42 -48.60
C ASP A 514 22.67 3.81 -47.13
N ARG A 515 22.85 5.10 -46.86
CA ARG A 515 23.00 5.66 -45.50
C ARG A 515 21.68 5.59 -44.73
N ASP A 516 20.59 6.01 -45.35
CA ASP A 516 19.25 5.97 -44.75
C ASP A 516 18.79 4.53 -44.47
N PHE A 517 19.13 3.58 -45.35
CA PHE A 517 18.85 2.17 -45.15
C PHE A 517 19.58 1.63 -43.93
N ARG A 518 20.89 1.89 -43.80
CA ARG A 518 21.71 1.48 -42.65
C ARG A 518 21.27 2.15 -41.33
N LEU A 519 20.74 3.38 -41.39
CA LEU A 519 20.15 4.04 -40.21
C LEU A 519 18.86 3.32 -39.78
N LYS A 520 17.94 3.06 -40.71
CA LYS A 520 16.69 2.32 -40.43
C LYS A 520 16.93 0.87 -39.99
N GLU A 521 17.91 0.19 -40.57
CA GLU A 521 18.35 -1.15 -40.16
C GLU A 521 18.85 -1.14 -38.70
N LYS A 522 19.62 -0.12 -38.30
CA LYS A 522 20.09 0.06 -36.92
C LYS A 522 18.94 0.42 -35.96
N GLU A 523 18.00 1.27 -36.38
CA GLU A 523 16.81 1.60 -35.58
C GLU A 523 15.91 0.38 -35.34
N LEU A 524 15.66 -0.41 -36.39
CA LEU A 524 14.92 -1.67 -36.30
C LEU A 524 15.63 -2.70 -35.42
N SER A 525 16.97 -2.78 -35.50
CA SER A 525 17.78 -3.65 -34.62
C SER A 525 17.62 -3.26 -33.14
N LEU A 526 17.70 -1.97 -32.82
CA LEU A 526 17.50 -1.46 -31.45
C LEU A 526 16.05 -1.64 -30.96
N LEU A 527 15.06 -1.57 -31.86
CA LEU A 527 13.66 -1.85 -31.53
C LEU A 527 13.43 -3.34 -31.22
N LEU A 528 14.08 -4.23 -31.98
CA LEU A 528 14.03 -5.68 -31.78
C LEU A 528 14.73 -6.08 -30.48
N GLU A 529 15.87 -5.49 -30.16
CA GLU A 529 16.57 -5.66 -28.88
C GLU A 529 15.68 -5.26 -27.70
N ARG A 530 15.11 -4.05 -27.69
CA ARG A 530 14.19 -3.56 -26.64
C ARG A 530 12.94 -4.44 -26.47
N THR A 531 12.32 -4.86 -27.57
CA THR A 531 11.12 -5.72 -27.50
C THR A 531 11.47 -7.12 -26.98
N GLN A 532 12.66 -7.63 -27.27
CA GLN A 532 13.17 -8.87 -26.68
C GLN A 532 13.47 -8.72 -25.18
N GLU A 533 14.05 -7.59 -24.74
CA GLU A 533 14.19 -7.27 -23.31
C GLU A 533 12.84 -7.24 -22.59
N GLU A 534 11.84 -6.52 -23.13
CA GLU A 534 10.48 -6.47 -22.59
C GLU A 534 9.84 -7.86 -22.44
N VAL A 535 10.02 -8.74 -23.44
CA VAL A 535 9.51 -10.12 -23.39
C VAL A 535 10.19 -10.92 -22.29
N THR A 536 11.52 -10.77 -22.10
CA THR A 536 12.20 -11.46 -20.98
C THR A 536 11.82 -10.91 -19.60
N LEU A 537 11.53 -9.61 -19.48
CA LEU A 537 10.99 -9.00 -18.26
C LEU A 537 9.59 -9.54 -17.93
N LYS A 538 8.67 -9.51 -18.89
CA LYS A 538 7.30 -10.04 -18.74
C LYS A 538 7.30 -11.55 -18.43
N SER A 539 8.25 -12.31 -18.98
CA SER A 539 8.46 -13.73 -18.64
C SER A 539 8.90 -13.93 -17.18
N LYS A 540 9.86 -13.12 -16.69
CA LYS A 540 10.30 -13.15 -15.28
C LYS A 540 9.17 -12.75 -14.32
N GLU A 541 8.36 -11.74 -14.67
CA GLU A 541 7.17 -11.37 -13.90
C GLU A 541 6.15 -12.52 -13.80
N LEU A 542 5.89 -13.21 -14.91
CA LEU A 542 4.97 -14.35 -14.94
C LEU A 542 5.47 -15.50 -14.05
N GLN A 543 6.76 -15.81 -14.10
CA GLN A 543 7.38 -16.79 -13.19
C GLN A 543 7.27 -16.37 -11.72
N TYR A 544 7.48 -15.10 -11.40
CA TYR A 544 7.32 -14.59 -10.04
C TYR A 544 5.86 -14.66 -9.55
N LYS A 545 4.90 -14.28 -10.41
CA LYS A 545 3.45 -14.38 -10.13
C LYS A 545 3.02 -15.85 -9.93
N GLN A 546 3.54 -16.79 -10.72
CA GLN A 546 3.33 -18.23 -10.51
C GLN A 546 3.90 -18.72 -9.18
N LEU A 547 5.12 -18.33 -8.82
CA LEU A 547 5.75 -18.69 -7.54
C LEU A 547 5.01 -18.13 -6.32
N GLN A 548 4.42 -16.93 -6.41
CA GLN A 548 3.58 -16.39 -5.34
C GLN A 548 2.25 -17.14 -5.25
N TRP A 549 1.58 -17.43 -6.37
CA TRP A 549 0.34 -18.23 -6.38
C TRP A 549 0.56 -19.65 -5.82
N GLU A 550 1.71 -20.27 -6.10
CA GLU A 550 2.08 -21.55 -5.47
C GLU A 550 2.29 -21.46 -3.95
N LYS A 551 2.87 -20.36 -3.45
CA LYS A 551 3.02 -20.12 -2.00
C LYS A 551 1.65 -19.93 -1.35
N GLU A 552 0.80 -19.08 -1.90
CA GLU A 552 -0.58 -18.87 -1.44
C GLU A 552 -1.38 -20.18 -1.44
N ARG A 553 -1.26 -20.99 -2.49
CA ARG A 553 -1.90 -22.30 -2.58
C ARG A 553 -1.37 -23.29 -1.53
N LYS A 554 -0.08 -23.23 -1.18
CA LYS A 554 0.51 -24.04 -0.10
C LYS A 554 0.01 -23.59 1.27
N THR A 555 0.04 -22.30 1.59
CA THR A 555 -0.44 -21.78 2.88
C THR A 555 -1.94 -22.01 3.08
N LEU A 556 -2.77 -21.85 2.04
CA LEU A 556 -4.20 -22.22 2.07
C LEU A 556 -4.42 -23.73 2.32
N SER A 557 -3.62 -24.59 1.70
CA SER A 557 -3.66 -26.05 1.94
C SER A 557 -3.25 -26.42 3.37
N GLU A 558 -2.24 -25.74 3.91
CA GLU A 558 -1.77 -25.93 5.28
C GLU A 558 -2.81 -25.48 6.30
N GLN A 559 -3.37 -24.28 6.13
CA GLN A 559 -4.49 -23.75 6.93
C GLN A 559 -5.71 -24.68 6.88
N GLY A 560 -6.11 -25.15 5.69
CA GLY A 560 -7.18 -26.13 5.54
C GLY A 560 -6.93 -27.44 6.31
N SER A 561 -5.68 -27.89 6.37
CA SER A 561 -5.28 -29.07 7.16
C SER A 561 -5.35 -28.83 8.67
N VAL A 562 -4.99 -27.63 9.13
CA VAL A 562 -5.05 -27.22 10.54
C VAL A 562 -6.50 -27.09 11.00
N SER A 563 -7.35 -26.39 10.24
CA SER A 563 -8.79 -26.27 10.54
C SER A 563 -9.50 -27.63 10.57
N LYS A 564 -9.13 -28.56 9.69
CA LYS A 564 -9.67 -29.93 9.70
C LYS A 564 -9.25 -30.73 10.95
N LYS A 565 -8.00 -30.58 11.41
CA LYS A 565 -7.53 -31.18 12.68
C LYS A 565 -8.21 -30.55 13.89
N LEU A 566 -8.37 -29.23 13.91
CA LEU A 566 -9.07 -28.51 14.99
C LEU A 566 -10.52 -28.96 15.12
N LEU A 567 -11.24 -29.08 14.00
CA LEU A 567 -12.62 -29.59 13.97
C LEU A 567 -12.71 -31.05 14.49
N GLN A 568 -11.76 -31.91 14.13
CA GLN A 568 -11.70 -33.29 14.63
C GLN A 568 -11.40 -33.34 16.14
N ASN A 569 -10.56 -32.46 16.67
CA ASN A 569 -10.30 -32.35 18.11
C ASN A 569 -11.54 -31.87 18.86
N LEU A 570 -12.21 -30.81 18.40
CA LEU A 570 -13.47 -30.32 18.99
C LEU A 570 -14.56 -31.41 19.00
N GLN A 571 -14.72 -32.17 17.92
CA GLN A 571 -15.65 -33.30 17.88
C GLN A 571 -15.28 -34.44 18.85
N LYS A 572 -13.98 -34.64 19.12
CA LYS A 572 -13.49 -35.62 20.10
C LYS A 572 -13.77 -35.14 21.53
N GLU A 573 -13.51 -33.88 21.84
CA GLU A 573 -13.79 -33.25 23.14
C GLU A 573 -15.29 -33.23 23.43
N GLN A 574 -16.12 -32.88 22.44
CA GLN A 574 -17.59 -32.90 22.58
C GLN A 574 -18.12 -34.31 22.92
N ARG A 575 -17.54 -35.36 22.32
CA ARG A 575 -17.87 -36.76 22.67
C ARG A 575 -17.42 -37.13 24.09
N LEU A 576 -16.23 -36.69 24.50
CA LEU A 576 -15.71 -36.95 25.85
C LEU A 576 -16.54 -36.22 26.92
N MET A 577 -16.90 -34.96 26.70
CA MET A 577 -17.81 -34.21 27.58
C MET A 577 -19.19 -34.85 27.63
N SER A 578 -19.76 -35.26 26.49
CA SER A 578 -21.05 -35.96 26.44
C SER A 578 -21.02 -37.27 27.25
N ALA A 579 -19.95 -38.06 27.11
CA ALA A 579 -19.76 -39.28 27.91
C ALA A 579 -19.58 -38.99 29.41
N ALA A 580 -18.87 -37.92 29.77
CA ALA A 580 -18.72 -37.49 31.16
C ALA A 580 -20.06 -37.06 31.79
N PHE A 581 -20.85 -36.22 31.10
CA PHE A 581 -22.19 -35.84 31.55
C PHE A 581 -23.13 -37.05 31.67
N HIS A 582 -23.05 -38.01 30.74
CA HIS A 582 -23.84 -39.24 30.81
C HIS A 582 -23.43 -40.12 32.00
N LYS A 583 -22.13 -40.19 32.32
CA LYS A 583 -21.62 -40.88 33.52
C LYS A 583 -22.09 -40.21 34.81
N VAL A 584 -21.97 -38.88 34.92
CA VAL A 584 -22.46 -38.10 36.07
C VAL A 584 -23.98 -38.26 36.24
N GLY A 585 -24.75 -38.23 35.14
CA GLY A 585 -26.20 -38.50 35.17
C GLY A 585 -26.55 -39.90 35.67
N LEU A 586 -25.78 -40.92 35.26
CA LEU A 586 -25.94 -42.30 35.76
C LEU A 586 -25.52 -42.44 37.23
N GLU A 587 -24.52 -41.70 37.70
CA GLU A 587 -24.07 -41.71 39.09
C GLU A 587 -25.10 -41.03 40.00
N LEU A 588 -25.59 -39.84 39.65
CA LEU A 588 -26.70 -39.17 40.34
C LEU A 588 -27.99 -40.01 40.35
N TYR A 589 -28.30 -40.69 39.24
CA TYR A 589 -29.45 -41.61 39.17
C TYR A 589 -29.29 -42.80 40.12
N LYS A 590 -28.08 -43.39 40.19
CA LYS A 590 -27.77 -44.48 41.13
C LYS A 590 -27.83 -44.02 42.59
N GLU A 591 -27.26 -42.87 42.94
CA GLU A 591 -27.33 -42.31 44.30
C GLU A 591 -28.78 -42.07 44.73
N ARG A 592 -29.62 -41.55 43.84
CA ARG A 592 -31.04 -41.31 44.11
C ARG A 592 -31.83 -42.61 44.32
N HIS A 593 -31.48 -43.68 43.60
CA HIS A 593 -32.10 -45.01 43.79
C HIS A 593 -31.52 -45.80 44.96
N PHE A 594 -30.24 -45.64 45.30
CA PHE A 594 -29.67 -46.19 46.53
C PHE A 594 -30.30 -45.52 47.76
N SER A 595 -30.42 -44.19 47.75
CA SER A 595 -31.02 -43.42 48.86
C SER A 595 -32.45 -43.89 49.16
N SER A 596 -33.30 -44.10 48.15
CA SER A 596 -34.66 -44.62 48.36
C SER A 596 -34.68 -46.08 48.81
N SER A 597 -33.75 -46.92 48.33
CA SER A 597 -33.63 -48.32 48.79
C SER A 597 -33.13 -48.46 50.24
N VAL A 598 -32.38 -47.48 50.76
CA VAL A 598 -31.97 -47.44 52.17
C VAL A 598 -33.13 -46.99 53.06
N GLN A 599 -33.96 -46.05 52.61
CA GLN A 599 -35.16 -45.64 53.35
C GLN A 599 -36.20 -46.77 53.45
N SER A 600 -36.40 -47.59 52.41
CA SER A 600 -37.33 -48.73 52.47
C SER A 600 -36.77 -49.99 53.18
N ASN A 601 -35.72 -49.84 54.00
CA ASN A 601 -35.21 -50.87 54.92
C ASN A 601 -35.13 -50.35 56.37
N GLN A 602 -35.81 -49.23 56.68
CA GLN A 602 -36.00 -48.70 58.03
C GLN A 602 -37.50 -48.52 58.39
N GLU A 603 -38.39 -49.09 57.56
CA GLU A 603 -39.80 -49.38 57.85
C GLU A 603 -39.98 -50.91 57.93
#